data_AF-A0A3M3QMZ1-F1
#
_entry.id   AF-A0A3M3QMZ1-F1
#
_cell.length_a   1.000
_cell.length_b   1.000
_cell.length_c   1.000
_cell.angle_alpha   90.00
_cell.angle_beta   90.00
_cell.angle_gamma   90.00
#
_symmetry.space_group_name_H-M   'P 1'
#
loop_
_entity.id
_entity.type
_entity.pdbx_description
1 polymer ?
#
loop_
_entity_poly.entity_id
_entity_poly.type
_entity_poly.pdbx_seq_one_letter_code
_entity_poly.pdbx_strand_id
1 'polypeptide(L)'
;MTEGTKGKAQPRRRGKPIEVWVTDEEKATITKCAEEAGMSRSGYLRALGLNTPIRSVVDLKAVADLCKINGDLGRVAGLLKLWLVEKNGQGARSTEVERMMVEFRELQAGIREKMSTVVFARKRPD
;
A
#
# COMPACT_ATOMS: atom_id res chain seq x y z
N MET A 1 -36.41 -29.30 0.34
CA MET A 1 -35.01 -28.90 0.02
C MET A 1 -34.56 -27.98 1.14
N THR A 2 -33.48 -28.36 1.81
CA THR A 2 -33.06 -27.87 3.15
C THR A 2 -32.47 -26.47 3.11
N GLU A 3 -33.05 -25.56 3.90
CA GLU A 3 -32.51 -24.23 4.19
C GLU A 3 -31.19 -24.35 4.99
N GLY A 4 -30.09 -23.92 4.37
CA GLY A 4 -28.78 -23.88 5.01
C GLY A 4 -28.67 -22.70 5.97
N THR A 5 -28.90 -22.96 7.26
CA THR A 5 -28.56 -22.02 8.34
C THR A 5 -27.04 -21.84 8.38
N LYS A 6 -26.52 -20.69 7.91
CA LYS A 6 -25.12 -20.30 8.08
C LYS A 6 -24.84 -20.15 9.58
N GLY A 7 -24.20 -21.17 10.17
CA GLY A 7 -23.73 -21.14 11.55
C GLY A 7 -22.80 -19.94 11.78
N LYS A 8 -23.16 -19.06 12.70
CA LYS A 8 -22.27 -18.01 13.20
C LYS A 8 -21.06 -18.69 13.83
N ALA A 9 -19.87 -18.43 13.29
CA ALA A 9 -18.61 -18.94 13.84
C ALA A 9 -18.55 -18.59 15.34
N GLN A 10 -18.35 -19.61 16.19
CA GLN A 10 -18.23 -19.43 17.63
C GLN A 10 -17.16 -18.35 17.94
N PRO A 11 -17.47 -17.36 18.80
CA PRO A 11 -16.46 -16.38 19.21
C PRO A 11 -15.32 -17.15 19.91
N ARG A 12 -14.14 -17.15 19.29
CA ARG A 12 -12.91 -17.72 19.85
C ARG A 12 -12.81 -17.29 21.31
N ARG A 13 -12.72 -18.27 22.24
CA ARG A 13 -12.55 -18.02 23.68
C ARG A 13 -11.48 -16.96 23.86
N ARG A 14 -11.90 -15.74 24.24
CA ARG A 14 -10.96 -14.65 24.54
C ARG A 14 -10.15 -15.11 25.74
N GLY A 15 -8.82 -15.16 25.60
CA GLY A 15 -7.92 -15.45 26.73
C GLY A 15 -8.09 -14.44 27.86
N LYS A 16 -7.32 -14.59 28.94
CA LYS A 16 -7.35 -13.64 30.06
C LYS A 16 -7.03 -12.22 29.57
N PRO A 17 -7.86 -11.22 29.91
CA PRO A 17 -7.61 -9.83 29.53
C PRO A 17 -6.35 -9.29 30.22
N ILE A 18 -5.67 -8.35 29.56
CA ILE A 18 -4.60 -7.53 30.15
C ILE A 18 -5.21 -6.16 30.42
N GLU A 19 -5.17 -5.71 31.66
CA GLU A 19 -5.59 -4.36 32.05
C GLU A 19 -4.41 -3.40 31.90
N VAL A 20 -4.63 -2.32 31.17
CA VAL A 20 -3.63 -1.27 30.95
C VAL A 20 -4.25 0.04 31.42
N TRP A 21 -3.71 0.58 32.51
CA TRP A 21 -4.09 1.88 33.04
C TRP A 21 -3.39 2.96 32.23
N VAL A 22 -4.16 3.90 31.69
CA VAL A 22 -3.67 4.97 30.81
C VAL A 22 -4.36 6.28 31.14
N THR A 23 -3.69 7.40 30.90
CA THR A 23 -4.32 8.72 30.89
C THR A 23 -5.21 8.90 29.66
N ASP A 24 -6.02 9.97 29.63
CA ASP A 24 -6.86 10.27 28.47
C ASP A 24 -6.01 10.62 27.24
N GLU A 25 -4.88 11.32 27.41
CA GLU A 25 -3.94 11.62 26.33
C GLU A 25 -3.29 10.35 25.75
N GLU A 26 -2.87 9.43 26.62
CA GLU A 26 -2.29 8.15 26.21
C GLU A 26 -3.33 7.29 25.48
N LYS A 27 -4.57 7.25 25.98
CA LYS A 27 -5.68 6.54 25.34
C LYS A 27 -6.01 7.11 23.96
N ALA A 28 -6.02 8.43 23.81
CA ALA A 28 -6.23 9.09 22.52
C ALA A 28 -5.10 8.72 21.54
N THR A 29 -3.84 8.76 22.01
CA THR A 29 -2.67 8.40 21.21
C THR A 29 -2.72 6.95 20.75
N ILE A 30 -3.00 6.00 21.66
CA ILE A 30 -3.14 4.57 21.33
C ILE A 30 -4.27 4.35 20.33
N THR A 31 -5.37 5.07 20.47
CA THR A 31 -6.52 4.97 19.54
C THR A 31 -6.12 5.43 18.15
N LYS A 32 -5.46 6.60 18.04
CA LYS A 32 -4.96 7.12 16.77
C LYS A 32 -3.96 6.16 16.10
N CYS A 33 -2.97 5.66 16.85
CA CYS A 33 -2.00 4.72 16.28
C CYS A 33 -2.66 3.40 15.85
N ALA A 34 -3.65 2.91 16.59
CA ALA A 34 -4.41 1.72 16.21
C ALA A 34 -5.23 1.94 14.93
N GLU A 35 -5.86 3.11 14.78
CA GLU A 35 -6.58 3.51 13.56
C GLU A 35 -5.65 3.64 12.36
N GLU A 36 -4.50 4.31 12.53
CA GLU A 36 -3.46 4.40 11.51
C GLU A 36 -2.96 3.02 11.11
N ALA A 37 -2.83 2.08 12.04
CA ALA A 37 -2.47 0.69 11.78
C ALA A 37 -3.62 -0.18 11.22
N GLY A 38 -4.86 0.33 11.17
CA GLY A 38 -6.03 -0.44 10.76
C GLY A 38 -6.38 -1.59 11.73
N MET A 39 -5.99 -1.47 13.00
CA MET A 39 -6.19 -2.48 14.03
C MET A 39 -7.16 -1.99 15.11
N SER A 40 -7.82 -2.92 15.80
CA SER A 40 -8.46 -2.58 17.08
C SER A 40 -7.39 -2.22 18.12
N ARG A 41 -7.70 -1.35 19.08
CA ARG A 41 -6.76 -0.96 20.17
C ARG A 41 -6.12 -2.16 20.87
N SER A 42 -6.91 -3.19 21.18
CA SER A 42 -6.41 -4.41 21.81
C SER A 42 -5.55 -5.27 20.88
N GLY A 43 -5.86 -5.27 19.58
CA GLY A 43 -5.02 -5.89 18.55
C GLY A 43 -3.68 -5.16 18.37
N TYR A 44 -3.71 -3.83 18.36
CA TYR A 44 -2.53 -2.97 18.28
C TYR A 44 -1.60 -3.18 19.49
N LEU A 45 -2.14 -3.08 20.71
CA LEU A 45 -1.36 -3.30 21.94
C LEU A 45 -0.84 -4.73 22.05
N ARG A 46 -1.60 -5.74 21.60
CA ARG A 46 -1.12 -7.12 21.55
C ARG A 46 0.04 -7.27 20.56
N ALA A 47 -0.07 -6.67 19.38
CA ALA A 47 0.99 -6.71 18.38
C ALA A 47 2.26 -6.04 18.92
N LEU A 48 2.14 -4.87 19.55
CA LEU A 48 3.27 -4.21 20.23
C LEU A 48 3.88 -5.08 21.33
N GLY A 49 3.05 -5.64 22.22
CA GLY A 49 3.52 -6.48 23.33
C GLY A 49 4.16 -7.81 22.88
N LEU A 50 3.85 -8.28 21.67
CA LEU A 50 4.47 -9.44 21.05
C LEU A 50 5.58 -9.07 20.07
N ASN A 51 6.00 -7.79 20.05
CA ASN A 51 6.98 -7.25 19.10
C ASN A 51 6.66 -7.59 17.62
N THR A 52 5.38 -7.64 17.29
CA THR A 52 4.90 -7.89 15.93
C THR A 52 4.99 -6.58 15.15
N PRO A 53 5.63 -6.56 13.97
CA PRO A 53 5.71 -5.35 13.16
C PRO A 53 4.32 -4.88 12.73
N ILE A 54 3.99 -3.64 13.09
CA ILE A 54 2.71 -2.99 12.77
C ILE A 54 2.94 -2.07 11.58
N ARG A 55 2.05 -2.12 10.60
CA ARG A 55 2.13 -1.28 9.41
C ARG A 55 1.01 -0.26 9.40
N SER A 56 1.32 0.97 9.05
CA SER A 56 0.31 1.99 8.84
C SER A 56 -0.47 1.72 7.55
N VAL A 57 -1.80 1.74 7.64
CA VAL A 57 -2.75 1.80 6.53
C VAL A 57 -2.50 3.06 5.69
N VAL A 58 -2.01 4.14 6.30
CA VAL A 58 -1.66 5.38 5.59
C VAL A 58 -0.57 5.10 4.55
N ASP A 59 0.46 4.33 4.91
CA ASP A 59 1.54 3.94 3.99
C ASP A 59 1.01 3.09 2.83
N LEU A 60 0.07 2.18 3.10
CA LEU A 60 -0.55 1.35 2.07
C LEU A 60 -1.40 2.16 1.10
N LYS A 61 -2.16 3.15 1.61
CA LYS A 61 -2.95 4.06 0.77
C LYS A 61 -2.05 4.92 -0.11
N ALA A 62 -0.97 5.48 0.45
CA ALA A 62 0.00 6.26 -0.30
C ALA A 62 0.64 5.43 -1.43
N VAL A 63 1.00 4.17 -1.16
CA VAL A 63 1.48 3.25 -2.19
C VAL A 63 0.41 2.97 -3.25
N ALA A 64 -0.85 2.78 -2.87
CA ALA A 64 -1.93 2.56 -3.84
C ALA A 64 -2.13 3.77 -4.76
N ASP A 65 -2.01 4.99 -4.24
CA ASP A 65 -2.11 6.21 -5.05
C ASP A 65 -0.90 6.38 -5.98
N LEU A 66 0.31 6.06 -5.52
CA LEU A 66 1.50 6.00 -6.38
C LEU A 66 1.38 4.95 -7.49
N CYS A 67 0.75 3.80 -7.22
CA CYS A 67 0.46 2.79 -8.24
C CYS A 67 -0.46 3.33 -9.35
N LYS A 68 -1.49 4.13 -9.01
CA LYS A 68 -2.37 4.77 -10.01
C LYS A 68 -1.60 5.74 -10.89
N ILE A 69 -0.81 6.63 -10.28
CA ILE A 69 0.05 7.58 -11.00
C ILE A 69 0.98 6.83 -11.95
N ASN A 70 1.63 5.76 -11.49
CA ASN A 70 2.50 4.95 -12.33
C ASN A 70 1.76 4.28 -13.50
N GLY A 71 0.48 3.91 -13.33
CA GLY A 71 -0.39 3.44 -14.41
C GLY A 71 -0.70 4.52 -15.45
N ASP A 72 -0.97 5.75 -15.01
CA ASP A 72 -1.24 6.90 -15.88
C ASP A 72 -0.02 7.27 -16.71
N LEU A 73 1.16 7.22 -16.10
CA LEU A 73 2.43 7.33 -16.81
C LEU A 73 2.53 6.26 -17.91
N GLY A 74 2.13 5.02 -17.65
CA GLY A 74 2.08 3.97 -18.68
C GLY A 74 1.16 4.32 -19.86
N ARG A 75 0.04 4.99 -19.60
CA ARG A 75 -0.87 5.48 -20.66
C ARG A 75 -0.22 6.59 -21.49
N VAL A 76 0.47 7.55 -20.85
CA VAL A 76 1.23 8.60 -21.55
C VAL A 76 2.30 8.00 -22.47
N ALA A 77 3.04 6.99 -21.99
CA ALA A 77 4.03 6.29 -22.79
C ALA A 77 3.40 5.61 -24.03
N GLY A 78 2.19 5.06 -23.89
CA GLY A 78 1.42 4.52 -25.01
C GLY A 78 1.06 5.59 -26.06
N LEU A 79 0.64 6.78 -25.61
CA LEU A 79 0.34 7.91 -26.50
C LEU A 79 1.59 8.40 -27.25
N LEU A 80 2.73 8.48 -26.58
CA LEU A 80 4.01 8.85 -27.23
C LEU A 80 4.43 7.83 -28.28
N LYS A 81 4.23 6.52 -28.02
CA LYS A 81 4.44 5.49 -29.05
C LYS A 81 3.51 5.69 -30.24
N LEU A 82 2.22 5.95 -30.01
CA LEU A 82 1.27 6.18 -31.09
C LEU A 82 1.67 7.40 -31.93
N TRP A 83 2.10 8.48 -31.27
CA TRP A 83 2.57 9.68 -31.94
C TRP A 83 3.82 9.43 -32.80
N LEU A 84 4.76 8.60 -32.35
CA LEU A 84 5.92 8.18 -33.16
C LEU A 84 5.51 7.41 -34.43
N VAL A 85 4.39 6.70 -34.39
CA VAL A 85 3.85 5.97 -35.56
C VAL A 85 3.08 6.92 -36.49
N GLU A 86 2.22 7.78 -35.96
CA GLU A 86 1.30 8.59 -36.76
C GLU A 86 1.89 9.93 -37.23
N LYS A 87 2.80 10.53 -36.44
CA LYS A 87 3.31 11.89 -36.63
C LYS A 87 4.82 11.97 -36.43
N ASN A 88 5.53 10.96 -36.93
CA ASN A 88 6.98 10.84 -36.86
C ASN A 88 7.66 12.14 -37.33
N GLY A 89 8.46 12.76 -36.46
CA GLY A 89 9.22 13.98 -36.76
C GLY A 89 8.42 15.29 -36.80
N GLN A 90 7.11 15.27 -36.54
CA GLN A 90 6.29 16.50 -36.51
C GLN A 90 6.22 17.12 -35.12
N GLY A 91 7.02 18.15 -34.87
CA GLY A 91 6.99 18.94 -33.62
C GLY A 91 8.06 18.55 -32.59
N ALA A 92 8.60 17.34 -32.65
CA ALA A 92 9.83 16.94 -31.95
C ALA A 92 10.59 15.90 -32.76
N ARG A 93 11.90 15.76 -32.54
CA ARG A 93 12.67 14.70 -33.21
C ARG A 93 12.32 13.36 -32.57
N SER A 94 12.11 12.35 -33.40
CA SER A 94 11.71 11.02 -32.93
C SER A 94 12.72 10.39 -31.98
N THR A 95 14.02 10.66 -32.20
CA THR A 95 15.10 10.24 -31.30
C THR A 95 15.03 10.89 -29.91
N GLU A 96 14.51 12.11 -29.79
CA GLU A 96 14.32 12.77 -28.49
C GLU A 96 13.14 12.18 -27.74
N VAL A 97 12.06 11.86 -28.45
CA VAL A 97 10.89 11.21 -27.87
C VAL A 97 11.20 9.78 -27.47
N GLU A 98 11.98 9.04 -28.26
CA GLU A 98 12.48 7.71 -27.89
C GLU A 98 13.39 7.75 -26.66
N ARG A 99 14.31 8.71 -26.57
CA ARG A 99 15.16 8.90 -25.39
C ARG A 99 14.33 9.20 -24.14
N MET A 100 13.40 10.15 -24.23
CA MET A 100 12.49 10.49 -23.13
C MET A 100 11.68 9.26 -22.68
N MET A 101 11.24 8.42 -23.63
CA MET A 101 10.53 7.18 -23.33
C MET A 101 11.37 6.14 -22.59
N VAL A 102 12.70 6.13 -22.78
CA VAL A 102 13.62 5.27 -22.03
C VAL A 102 13.77 5.78 -20.60
N GLU A 103 14.10 7.06 -20.43
CA GLU A 103 14.22 7.70 -19.10
C GLU A 103 12.94 7.53 -18.28
N PHE A 104 11.79 7.65 -18.94
CA PHE A 104 10.49 7.48 -18.31
C PHE A 104 10.29 6.04 -17.77
N ARG A 105 10.74 5.01 -18.49
CA ARG A 105 10.66 3.62 -18.01
C ARG A 105 11.58 3.38 -16.82
N GLU A 106 12.76 4.01 -16.79
CA GLU A 106 13.70 3.92 -15.68
C GLU A 106 13.10 4.54 -14.41
N LEU A 107 12.50 5.74 -14.53
CA LEU A 107 11.79 6.38 -13.42
C LEU A 107 10.62 5.54 -12.92
N GLN A 108 9.81 4.97 -13.83
CA GLN A 108 8.73 4.05 -13.46
C GLN A 108 9.24 2.77 -12.78
N ALA A 109 10.42 2.28 -13.14
CA ALA A 109 11.04 1.14 -12.46
C ALA A 109 11.47 1.52 -11.03
N GLY A 110 12.11 2.68 -10.85
CA GLY A 110 12.50 3.18 -9.53
C GLY A 110 11.30 3.42 -8.60
N ILE A 111 10.21 4.00 -9.10
CA ILE A 111 8.97 4.19 -8.33
C ILE A 111 8.39 2.83 -7.91
N ARG A 112 8.34 1.86 -8.81
CA ARG A 112 7.88 0.49 -8.51
C ARG A 112 8.73 -0.19 -7.46
N GLU A 113 10.04 -0.04 -7.52
CA GLU A 113 10.96 -0.60 -6.53
C GLU A 113 10.73 0.00 -5.14
N LYS A 114 10.63 1.34 -5.03
CA LYS A 114 10.37 2.00 -3.74
C LYS A 114 9.01 1.58 -3.15
N MET A 115 7.96 1.52 -3.97
CA MET A 115 6.66 1.00 -3.54
C MET A 115 6.76 -0.45 -3.08
N SER A 116 7.48 -1.30 -3.83
CA SER A 116 7.72 -2.70 -3.48
C SER A 116 8.41 -2.83 -2.11
N THR A 117 9.43 -2.04 -1.82
CA THR A 117 10.08 -2.03 -0.50
C THR A 117 9.10 -1.71 0.61
N VAL A 118 8.24 -0.71 0.42
CA VAL A 118 7.20 -0.35 1.40
C VAL A 118 6.22 -1.52 1.55
N VAL A 119 5.74 -2.13 0.46
CA VAL A 119 4.83 -3.31 0.45
C VAL A 119 5.43 -4.55 1.11
N PHE A 120 6.68 -4.88 0.79
CA PHE A 120 7.28 -6.18 1.08
C PHE A 120 8.36 -6.15 2.17
N ALA A 121 8.56 -5.04 2.90
CA ALA A 121 9.42 -4.99 4.09
C ALA A 121 9.18 -6.13 5.11
N ARG A 122 8.03 -6.82 5.01
CA ARG A 122 7.66 -8.00 5.80
C ARG A 122 8.29 -9.33 5.37
N LYS A 123 8.90 -9.47 4.19
CA LYS A 123 9.18 -10.80 3.60
C LYS A 123 10.54 -11.43 3.94
N ARG A 124 11.31 -10.90 4.90
CA ARG A 124 12.45 -11.63 5.49
C ARG A 124 11.99 -12.30 6.79
N PRO A 125 11.72 -13.61 6.78
CA PRO A 125 11.82 -14.40 7.99
C PRO A 125 13.30 -14.57 8.32
N ASP A 126 13.67 -14.38 9.59
CA ASP A 126 14.84 -15.05 10.16
C ASP A 126 14.59 -16.57 10.22
#